data_AF-A0A7W0ZBP6-F1
#
_entry.id   AF-A0A7W0ZBP6-F1
#
_cell.length_a   1.000
_cell.length_b   1.000
_cell.length_c   1.000
_cell.angle_alpha   90.00
_cell.angle_beta   90.00
_cell.angle_gamma   90.00
#
_symmetry.space_group_name_H-M   'P 1'
#
loop_
_entity.id
_entity.type
_entity.pdbx_description
1 polymer ?
#
loop_
_entity_poly.entity_id
_entity_poly.type
_entity_poly.pdbx_seq_one_letter_code
_entity_poly.pdbx_strand_id
1 'polypeptide(L)'
;MKTRTHLIGLLLGTEEDWPTAFEYLLGRVGPIRYGGETHVLAAERITNEPFDLRSRPRYGLVIDRLGWWYTVPREWLKKIALMND
;
A
#
# COMPACT_ATOMS: atom_id res chain seq x y z
N MET A 1 -12.69 23.17 1.69
CA MET A 1 -12.41 21.93 2.46
C MET A 1 -11.32 21.19 1.71
N LYS A 2 -10.17 20.92 2.34
CA LYS A 2 -9.02 20.31 1.68
C LYS A 2 -9.22 18.80 1.59
N THR A 3 -8.98 18.23 0.41
CA THR A 3 -9.03 16.78 0.19
C THR A 3 -7.62 16.22 0.18
N ARG A 4 -7.38 15.17 0.97
CA ARG A 4 -6.11 14.44 1.03
C ARG A 4 -6.34 12.98 0.64
N THR A 5 -5.64 12.54 -0.39
CA THR A 5 -5.65 11.13 -0.81
C THR A 5 -4.55 10.36 -0.11
N HIS A 6 -4.88 9.21 0.46
CA HIS A 6 -3.94 8.26 1.05
C HIS A 6 -3.89 7.01 0.18
N LEU A 7 -2.71 6.72 -0.37
CA LEU A 7 -2.52 5.56 -1.23
C LEU A 7 -1.98 4.37 -0.42
N ILE A 8 -2.72 3.26 -0.49
CA ILE A 8 -2.41 1.97 0.14
C ILE A 8 -1.82 1.05 -0.92
N GLY A 9 -0.62 0.53 -0.70
CA GLY A 9 -0.02 -0.49 -1.56
C GLY A 9 -0.43 -1.90 -1.14
N LEU A 10 -0.82 -2.75 -2.08
CA LEU A 10 -1.21 -4.14 -1.85
C LEU A 10 -0.13 -5.07 -2.39
N LEU A 11 0.76 -5.55 -1.51
CA LEU A 11 1.81 -6.51 -1.84
C LEU A 11 1.33 -7.93 -1.47
N LEU A 12 0.43 -8.47 -2.28
CA LEU A 12 -0.29 -9.72 -1.99
C LEU A 12 0.12 -10.89 -2.91
N GLY A 13 1.24 -10.75 -3.63
CA GLY A 13 1.77 -11.79 -4.51
C GLY A 13 0.95 -11.95 -5.79
N THR A 14 0.71 -13.18 -6.21
CA THR A 14 -0.03 -13.54 -7.45
C THR A 14 -1.51 -13.85 -7.19
N GLU A 15 -2.02 -13.46 -6.03
CA GLU A 15 -3.43 -13.66 -5.69
C GLU A 15 -4.29 -12.56 -6.30
N GLU A 16 -5.49 -12.93 -6.76
CA GLU A 16 -6.44 -12.00 -7.37
C GLU A 16 -7.63 -11.70 -6.46
N ASP A 17 -7.99 -12.64 -5.58
CA ASP A 17 -9.16 -12.55 -4.70
C ASP A 17 -8.97 -11.48 -3.61
N TRP A 18 -7.85 -11.52 -2.88
CA TRP A 18 -7.58 -10.58 -1.80
C TRP A 18 -7.41 -9.14 -2.25
N PRO A 19 -6.59 -8.81 -3.28
CA PRO A 19 -6.50 -7.44 -3.77
C PRO A 19 -7.86 -6.89 -4.20
N THR A 20 -8.63 -7.69 -4.93
CA THR A 20 -9.98 -7.30 -5.40
C THR A 20 -10.91 -7.03 -4.22
N ALA A 21 -10.87 -7.86 -3.18
CA ALA A 21 -11.66 -7.65 -1.97
C ALA A 21 -11.28 -6.33 -1.27
N PHE A 22 -9.99 -6.03 -1.12
CA PHE A 22 -9.53 -4.77 -0.52
C PHE A 22 -9.94 -3.55 -1.35
N GLU A 23 -9.76 -3.60 -2.67
CA GLU A 23 -10.18 -2.55 -3.60
C GLU A 23 -11.68 -2.26 -3.48
N TYR A 24 -12.50 -3.32 -3.45
CA TYR A 24 -13.94 -3.21 -3.28
C TYR A 24 -14.32 -2.60 -1.91
N LEU A 25 -13.72 -3.09 -0.83
CA LEU A 25 -14.00 -2.59 0.52
C LEU A 25 -13.62 -1.12 0.67
N LEU A 26 -12.44 -0.72 0.17
CA LEU A 26 -12.01 0.69 0.20
C LEU A 26 -12.93 1.58 -0.63
N GLY A 27 -13.40 1.11 -1.78
CA GLY A 27 -14.43 1.80 -2.57
C GLY A 27 -15.73 2.04 -1.79
N ARG A 28 -16.09 1.15 -0.86
CA ARG A 28 -17.28 1.31 0.00
C ARG A 28 -17.07 2.22 1.21
N VAL A 29 -15.84 2.40 1.69
CA VAL A 29 -15.55 3.31 2.81
C VAL A 29 -15.90 4.76 2.45
N GLY A 30 -15.60 5.16 1.21
CA GLY A 30 -15.85 6.52 0.73
C GLY A 30 -15.03 7.59 1.47
N PRO A 31 -15.37 8.88 1.31
CA PRO A 31 -14.63 9.97 1.93
C PRO A 31 -14.85 10.04 3.45
N ILE A 32 -13.76 10.13 4.21
CA ILE A 32 -13.76 10.23 5.67
C ILE A 32 -13.51 11.68 6.08
N ARG A 33 -14.40 12.27 6.88
CA ARG A 33 -14.21 13.63 7.43
C ARG A 33 -13.51 13.56 8.78
N TYR A 34 -12.33 14.15 8.89
CA TYR A 34 -11.55 14.17 10.12
C TYR A 34 -10.59 15.38 10.14
N GLY A 35 -10.40 16.02 11.30
CA GLY A 35 -9.44 17.12 11.45
C GLY A 35 -9.67 18.34 10.53
N GLY A 36 -10.91 18.56 10.06
CA GLY A 36 -11.22 19.64 9.10
C GLY A 36 -10.84 19.32 7.64
N GLU A 37 -10.31 18.13 7.37
CA GLU A 37 -9.98 17.64 6.04
C GLU A 37 -10.94 16.51 5.61
N THR A 38 -11.02 16.29 4.30
CA THR A 38 -11.62 15.10 3.71
C THR A 38 -10.52 14.15 3.31
N HIS A 39 -10.54 12.93 3.84
CA HIS A 39 -9.60 11.88 3.49
C HIS A 39 -10.23 10.89 2.51
N VAL A 40 -9.50 10.58 1.44
CA VAL A 40 -9.90 9.57 0.46
C VAL A 40 -8.86 8.46 0.47
N LEU A 41 -9.31 7.21 0.58
CA LEU A 41 -8.43 6.05 0.52
C LEU A 41 -8.42 5.51 -0.91
N ALA A 42 -7.24 5.21 -1.43
CA ALA A 42 -7.05 4.54 -2.71
C ALA A 42 -6.12 3.34 -2.51
N ALA A 43 -6.25 2.32 -3.36
CA ALA A 43 -5.38 1.16 -3.37
C ALA A 43 -4.69 0.99 -4.71
N GLU A 44 -3.48 0.42 -4.67
CA GLU A 44 -2.72 0.02 -5.83
C GLU A 44 -2.03 -1.31 -5.56
N ARG A 45 -2.10 -2.24 -6.52
CA ARG A 45 -1.40 -3.52 -6.43
C ARG A 45 0.09 -3.31 -6.68
N ILE A 46 0.91 -3.78 -5.75
CA ILE A 46 2.36 -3.70 -5.87
C ILE A 46 2.86 -4.95 -6.58
N THR A 47 3.58 -4.75 -7.67
CA THR A 47 4.40 -5.79 -8.29
C THR A 47 5.76 -5.81 -7.63
N ASN A 48 6.41 -6.98 -7.64
CA ASN A 48 7.73 -7.06 -7.06
C ASN A 48 8.77 -6.42 -7.99
N GLU A 49 9.31 -5.28 -7.57
CA GLU A 49 10.32 -4.52 -8.31
C GLU A 49 11.75 -4.85 -7.82
N PRO A 50 12.78 -4.66 -8.66
CA PRO A 50 14.17 -4.76 -8.25
C PRO A 50 14.49 -3.82 -7.07
N PHE A 51 15.38 -4.25 -6.18
CA PHE A 51 15.81 -3.42 -5.05
C PHE A 51 16.62 -2.22 -5.51
N ASP A 52 16.21 -1.02 -5.09
CA ASP A 52 16.96 0.22 -5.23
C ASP A 52 17.02 0.96 -3.90
N LEU A 53 18.25 1.20 -3.42
CA LEU A 53 18.53 1.91 -2.18
C LEU A 53 18.00 3.36 -2.20
N ARG A 54 17.88 3.97 -3.37
CA ARG A 54 17.41 5.35 -3.54
C ARG A 54 15.90 5.43 -3.76
N SER A 55 15.21 4.30 -3.92
CA SER A 55 13.76 4.28 -4.13
C SER A 55 12.99 4.92 -2.98
N ARG A 56 11.98 5.72 -3.36
CA ARG A 56 11.03 6.41 -2.47
C ARG A 56 9.62 6.08 -2.93
N PRO A 57 9.05 4.94 -2.50
CA PRO A 57 7.70 4.56 -2.86
C PRO A 57 6.70 5.58 -2.32
N ARG A 58 5.60 5.76 -3.06
CA ARG A 58 4.58 6.79 -2.79
C ARG A 58 3.49 6.36 -1.79
N TYR A 59 3.54 5.13 -1.29
CA TYR A 59 2.51 4.55 -0.45
C TYR A 59 2.61 5.08 0.98
N GLY A 60 1.49 5.50 1.55
CA GLY A 60 1.40 5.87 2.97
C GLY A 60 1.20 4.66 3.90
N LEU A 61 0.80 3.53 3.33
CA LEU A 61 0.62 2.24 4.00
C LEU A 61 0.84 1.13 2.98
N VAL A 62 1.49 0.03 3.38
CA VAL A 62 1.58 -1.19 2.57
C VAL A 62 0.98 -2.36 3.35
N ILE A 63 0.08 -3.10 2.72
CA ILE A 63 -0.43 -4.37 3.22
C ILE A 63 0.34 -5.47 2.50
N ASP A 64 1.19 -6.17 3.24
CA ASP A 64 2.02 -7.26 2.73
C ASP A 64 1.52 -8.61 3.24
N ARG A 65 1.47 -9.60 2.35
CA ARG A 65 1.24 -11.00 2.72
C ARG A 65 2.57 -11.75 2.78
N LEU A 66 2.93 -12.16 3.99
CA LEU A 66 4.07 -13.03 4.22
C LEU A 66 3.70 -14.49 3.93
N GLY A 67 4.41 -15.09 2.99
CA GLY A 67 4.32 -16.52 2.69
C GLY A 67 5.72 -17.14 2.79
N TRP A 68 5.87 -18.18 3.61
CA TRP A 68 7.17 -18.84 3.81
C TRP A 68 7.71 -19.46 2.51
N TRP A 69 6.82 -19.80 1.58
CA TRP A 69 7.13 -20.36 0.26
C TRP A 69 7.47 -19.31 -0.80
N TYR A 70 7.26 -18.02 -0.52
CA TYR A 70 7.49 -16.95 -1.49
C TYR A 70 8.82 -16.25 -1.21
N THR A 71 9.87 -16.74 -1.87
CA THR A 71 11.28 -16.34 -1.62
C THR A 71 11.69 -15.05 -2.30
N VAL A 72 10.73 -14.30 -2.85
CA VAL A 72 11.03 -13.06 -3.54
C VAL A 72 11.46 -11.99 -2.51
N PRO A 73 12.64 -11.37 -2.69
CA PRO A 73 13.19 -10.45 -1.70
C PRO A 73 12.33 -9.19 -1.53
N ARG A 74 12.11 -8.77 -0.28
CA ARG A 74 11.29 -7.60 0.13
C ARG A 74 12.07 -6.62 1.00
N GLU A 75 13.39 -6.53 0.81
CA GLU A 75 14.31 -5.67 1.59
C GLU A 75 13.92 -4.20 1.51
N TRP A 76 13.27 -3.78 0.42
CA TRP A 76 12.78 -2.41 0.28
C TRP A 76 11.77 -2.05 1.39
N LEU A 77 10.91 -2.99 1.84
CA LEU A 77 9.99 -2.75 2.97
C LEU A 77 10.75 -2.45 4.26
N LYS A 78 11.81 -3.20 4.54
CA LYS A 78 12.70 -2.96 5.68
C LYS A 78 13.40 -1.61 5.55
N LYS A 79 13.91 -1.30 4.37
CA LYS A 79 14.58 -0.03 4.08
C LYS A 79 13.64 1.15 4.34
N ILE A 80 12.42 1.13 3.79
CA ILE A 80 11.51 2.28 3.93
C ILE A 80 11.03 2.43 5.37
N ALA A 81 10.76 1.33 6.07
CA ALA A 81 10.30 1.37 7.46
C ALA A 81 11.37 1.91 8.43
N LEU A 82 12.65 1.79 8.07
CA LEU A 82 13.77 2.25 8.91
C LEU A 82 14.33 3.61 8.51
N MET A 83 14.24 3.99 7.23
CA MET A 83 15.01 5.12 6.68
C MET A 83 14.13 6.25 6.13
N ASN A 84 12.82 6.04 5.96
CA ASN A 84 11.92 7.03 5.41
C ASN A 84 10.84 7.35 6.46
N ASP A 85 10.95 8.51 7.12
CA ASP A 85 9.94 9.08 8.04
C ASP A 85 8.89 9.92 7.29
#